data_AF-A0A0N4Z161-F1
#
_entry.id   AF-A0A0N4Z161-F1
#
_cell.length_a   1.000
_cell.length_b   1.000
_cell.length_c   1.000
_cell.angle_alpha   90.00
_cell.angle_beta   90.00
_cell.angle_gamma   90.00
#
_symmetry.space_group_name_H-M   'P 1'
#
loop_
_entity.id
_entity.type
_entity.pdbx_description
1 polymer ?
#
loop_
_entity_poly.entity_id
_entity_poly.type
_entity_poly.pdbx_seq_one_letter_code
_entity_poly.pdbx_strand_id
1 'polypeptide(L)'
;MNFTFVDGIQIFYGVPSFLFYVSIQFFLGNSILRGHSEFKNEFYPLIFFYGFVDLNNYIAVIIFFDIPSWGLFTDFYVKHQLLAEIGMFLLSTNTYIIILSNLVITTNRFVSISYPYNYDKIFCIKNLYKILSITCTLAISLNFPRLLYRGRYKYFNEYDVSVFLYDNNNVNKAYYVGGAFLSGTVFLVSLFLNISNLYKIINLEKGRINHVRADLHLAIYAAILAIGLICLNAYYVIRGIGAFMNDYAMYQCMLPHFGWIIDIIVFGSVWSLFIIR
;
A
#
# COMPACT_ATOMS: atom_id res chain seq x y z
N MET A 1 -12.90 12.74 -18.88
CA MET A 1 -11.64 13.43 -18.60
C MET A 1 -10.74 12.52 -19.36
N ASN A 2 -10.56 12.87 -20.62
CA ASN A 2 -9.75 12.06 -21.53
C ASN A 2 -8.39 11.84 -20.89
N PHE A 3 -7.82 10.65 -21.10
CA PHE A 3 -6.44 10.34 -20.79
C PHE A 3 -5.53 11.55 -20.97
N THR A 4 -4.97 12.04 -19.87
CA THR A 4 -4.25 13.31 -19.83
C THR A 4 -2.75 13.10 -19.98
N PHE A 5 -2.02 14.19 -20.20
CA PHE A 5 -0.55 14.17 -20.17
C PHE A 5 -0.01 13.69 -18.81
N VAL A 6 -0.70 14.00 -17.71
CA VAL A 6 -0.32 13.55 -16.35
C VAL A 6 -0.44 12.03 -16.24
N ASP A 7 -1.49 11.44 -16.78
CA ASP A 7 -1.68 9.98 -16.83
C ASP A 7 -0.58 9.31 -17.69
N GLY A 8 -0.21 9.97 -18.80
CA GLY A 8 0.92 9.56 -19.64
C GLY A 8 2.26 9.52 -18.89
N ILE A 9 2.54 10.53 -18.06
CA ILE A 9 3.73 10.55 -17.19
C ILE A 9 3.68 9.36 -16.23
N GLN A 10 2.52 9.11 -15.61
CA GLN A 10 2.36 8.03 -14.63
C GLN A 10 2.71 6.67 -15.23
N ILE A 11 2.19 6.37 -16.42
CA ILE A 11 2.51 5.12 -17.12
C ILE A 11 3.99 5.07 -17.52
N PHE A 12 4.53 6.19 -18.01
CA PHE A 12 5.90 6.27 -18.51
C PHE A 12 6.94 5.89 -17.45
N TYR A 13 6.81 6.36 -16.21
CA TYR A 13 7.70 5.92 -15.12
C TYR A 13 7.20 4.64 -14.44
N GLY A 14 5.89 4.41 -14.42
CA GLY A 14 5.26 3.29 -13.71
C GLY A 14 5.63 1.93 -14.30
N VAL A 15 5.63 1.80 -15.63
CA VAL A 15 6.00 0.53 -16.31
C VAL A 15 7.46 0.16 -16.05
N PRO A 16 8.46 1.03 -16.24
CA PRO A 16 9.85 0.74 -15.86
C PRO A 16 10.01 0.43 -14.37
N SER A 17 9.35 1.18 -13.48
CA SER A 17 9.40 0.95 -12.03
C SER A 17 8.86 -0.44 -11.67
N PHE A 18 7.74 -0.83 -12.28
CA PHE A 18 7.14 -2.15 -12.11
C PHE A 18 8.07 -3.27 -12.58
N LEU A 19 8.62 -3.19 -13.79
CA LEU A 19 9.54 -4.19 -14.32
C LEU A 19 10.81 -4.31 -13.46
N PHE A 20 11.32 -3.18 -12.98
CA PHE A 20 12.45 -3.17 -12.07
C PHE A 20 12.09 -3.82 -10.73
N TYR A 21 10.92 -3.52 -10.17
CA TYR A 21 10.48 -4.13 -8.91
C TYR A 21 10.23 -5.64 -9.05
N VAL A 22 9.65 -6.10 -10.17
CA VAL A 22 9.55 -7.52 -10.52
C VAL A 22 10.93 -8.18 -10.55
N SER A 23 11.93 -7.51 -11.13
CA SER A 23 13.31 -8.02 -11.20
C SER A 23 13.94 -8.17 -9.82
N ILE A 24 13.72 -7.20 -8.92
CA ILE A 24 14.14 -7.29 -7.50
C ILE A 24 13.47 -8.48 -6.82
N GLN A 25 12.15 -8.63 -6.98
CA GLN A 25 11.41 -9.73 -6.35
C GLN A 25 11.87 -11.09 -6.88
N PHE A 26 12.12 -11.21 -8.17
CA PHE A 26 12.67 -12.43 -8.77
C PHE A 26 14.06 -12.77 -8.19
N PHE A 27 14.95 -11.78 -8.10
CA PHE A 27 16.26 -11.96 -7.50
C PHE A 27 16.16 -12.38 -6.02
N LEU A 28 15.31 -11.72 -5.25
CA LEU A 28 15.10 -12.00 -3.83
C LEU A 28 14.54 -13.42 -3.62
N GLY A 29 13.50 -13.79 -4.38
CA GLY A 29 12.91 -15.13 -4.34
C GLY A 29 13.91 -16.23 -4.69
N ASN A 30 14.67 -16.05 -5.78
CA ASN A 30 15.72 -16.99 -6.18
C ASN A 30 16.82 -17.10 -5.12
N SER A 31 17.19 -15.99 -4.47
CA SER A 31 18.21 -15.96 -3.42
C SER A 31 17.77 -16.71 -2.15
N ILE A 32 16.50 -16.55 -1.76
CA ILE A 32 15.88 -17.28 -0.65
C ILE A 32 15.83 -18.79 -0.96
N LEU A 33 15.37 -19.17 -2.16
CA LEU A 33 15.25 -20.57 -2.57
C LEU A 33 16.60 -21.31 -2.63
N ARG A 34 17.66 -20.61 -3.05
CA ARG A 34 19.03 -21.16 -3.09
C ARG A 34 19.69 -21.22 -1.71
N GLY A 35 19.09 -20.64 -0.68
CA GLY A 35 19.58 -20.72 0.70
C GLY A 35 20.89 -19.96 0.93
N HIS A 36 21.12 -18.86 0.20
CA HIS A 36 22.28 -17.99 0.44
C HIS A 36 22.29 -17.49 1.89
N SER A 37 23.44 -17.56 2.56
CA SER A 37 23.57 -17.28 4.00
C SER A 37 23.09 -15.89 4.40
N GLU A 38 23.26 -14.90 3.53
CA GLU A 38 22.83 -13.52 3.74
C GLU A 38 21.30 -13.37 3.81
N PHE A 39 20.55 -14.25 3.13
CA PHE A 39 19.09 -14.18 3.02
C PHE A 39 18.35 -15.15 3.95
N LYS A 40 19.06 -15.77 4.89
CA LYS A 40 18.47 -16.72 5.86
C LYS A 40 17.70 -16.06 7.01
N ASN A 41 17.65 -14.72 7.05
CA ASN A 41 16.86 -13.97 8.04
C ASN A 41 15.38 -13.91 7.63
N GLU A 42 14.48 -14.02 8.62
CA GLU A 42 13.03 -13.95 8.49
C GLU A 42 12.51 -12.62 7.91
N PHE A 43 13.32 -11.57 7.95
CA PHE A 43 13.04 -10.30 7.29
C PHE A 43 12.90 -10.44 5.76
N TYR A 44 13.72 -11.26 5.09
CA TYR A 44 13.70 -11.34 3.63
C TYR A 44 12.45 -12.04 3.07
N PRO A 45 11.99 -13.18 3.61
CA PRO A 45 10.71 -13.76 3.21
C PRO A 45 9.52 -12.84 3.49
N LEU A 46 9.56 -12.04 4.57
CA LEU A 46 8.54 -11.01 4.85
C LEU A 46 8.48 -9.96 3.74
N ILE A 47 9.64 -9.39 3.37
CA ILE A 47 9.75 -8.40 2.30
C ILE A 47 9.37 -8.99 0.94
N PHE A 48 9.75 -10.23 0.65
CA PHE A 48 9.38 -10.92 -0.58
C PHE A 48 7.86 -11.09 -0.72
N PHE A 49 7.19 -11.55 0.34
CA PHE A 49 5.75 -11.70 0.34
C PHE A 49 5.02 -10.36 0.13
N TYR A 50 5.40 -9.33 0.88
CA TYR A 50 4.75 -8.02 0.74
C TYR A 50 5.07 -7.35 -0.60
N GLY A 51 6.27 -7.55 -1.15
CA GLY A 51 6.58 -7.07 -2.49
C GLY A 51 5.73 -7.73 -3.58
N PHE A 52 5.36 -9.00 -3.42
CA PHE A 52 4.39 -9.64 -4.31
C PHE A 52 2.99 -9.01 -4.19
N VAL A 53 2.56 -8.69 -2.97
CA VAL A 53 1.29 -7.98 -2.73
C VAL A 53 1.32 -6.58 -3.35
N ASP A 54 2.43 -5.84 -3.22
CA ASP A 54 2.61 -4.53 -3.83
C ASP A 54 2.45 -4.57 -5.35
N LEU A 55 3.11 -5.54 -6.01
CA LEU A 55 3.01 -5.75 -7.46
C LEU A 55 1.58 -6.11 -7.87
N ASN A 56 0.90 -6.99 -7.11
CA ASN A 56 -0.48 -7.35 -7.37
C ASN A 56 -1.42 -6.15 -7.20
N ASN A 57 -1.19 -5.32 -6.17
CA ASN A 57 -1.95 -4.11 -5.94
C ASN A 57 -1.76 -3.10 -7.07
N TYR A 58 -0.54 -2.89 -7.54
CA TYR A 58 -0.26 -1.98 -8.65
C TYR A 58 -1.02 -2.38 -9.92
N ILE A 59 -1.01 -3.67 -10.27
CA ILE A 59 -1.82 -4.19 -11.39
C ILE A 59 -3.32 -3.97 -11.14
N ALA A 60 -3.79 -4.24 -9.92
CA ALA A 60 -5.19 -4.06 -9.56
C ALA A 60 -5.62 -2.58 -9.63
N VAL A 61 -4.75 -1.63 -9.25
CA VAL A 61 -5.01 -0.18 -9.38
C VAL A 61 -5.14 0.19 -10.84
N ILE A 62 -4.20 -0.21 -11.69
CA ILE A 62 -4.27 0.11 -13.12
C ILE A 62 -5.59 -0.40 -13.72
N ILE A 63 -5.90 -1.68 -13.50
CA ILE A 63 -7.06 -2.32 -14.13
C ILE A 63 -8.36 -1.81 -13.53
N PHE A 64 -8.52 -1.84 -12.21
CA PHE A 64 -9.82 -1.60 -11.57
C PHE A 64 -10.04 -0.15 -11.15
N PHE A 65 -9.04 0.71 -11.20
CA PHE A 65 -9.17 2.10 -10.78
C PHE A 65 -8.75 3.08 -11.87
N ASP A 66 -7.49 3.04 -12.30
CA ASP A 66 -6.93 4.07 -13.18
C ASP A 66 -7.57 4.05 -14.57
N ILE A 67 -7.58 2.90 -15.26
CA ILE A 67 -8.19 2.76 -16.60
C ILE A 67 -9.65 3.26 -16.63
N PRO A 68 -10.56 2.81 -15.73
CA PRO A 68 -11.91 3.37 -15.65
C PRO A 68 -11.94 4.88 -15.37
N SER A 69 -11.06 5.36 -14.50
CA SER A 69 -10.97 6.78 -14.13
C SER A 69 -10.37 7.68 -15.21
N TRP A 70 -9.63 7.11 -16.16
CA TRP A 70 -9.12 7.80 -17.36
C TRP A 70 -10.16 7.89 -18.49
N GLY A 71 -11.38 7.38 -18.26
CA GLY A 71 -12.43 7.31 -19.28
C GLY A 71 -12.17 6.25 -20.35
N LEU A 72 -11.28 5.28 -20.10
CA LEU A 72 -10.98 4.20 -21.03
C LEU A 72 -11.88 2.99 -20.78
N PHE A 73 -12.37 2.38 -21.87
CA PHE A 73 -13.23 1.19 -21.83
C PHE A 73 -14.46 1.33 -20.92
N THR A 74 -15.05 2.52 -20.83
CA THR A 74 -16.18 2.84 -19.94
C THR A 74 -17.36 1.87 -20.12
N ASP A 75 -17.75 1.58 -21.36
CA ASP A 75 -18.82 0.62 -21.68
C ASP A 75 -18.56 -0.77 -21.13
N PHE A 76 -17.30 -1.23 -21.17
CA PHE A 76 -16.91 -2.53 -20.63
C PHE A 76 -17.07 -2.55 -19.10
N TYR A 77 -16.53 -1.54 -18.40
CA TYR A 77 -16.61 -1.48 -16.94
C TYR A 77 -18.04 -1.28 -16.42
N VAL A 78 -18.85 -0.45 -17.09
CA VAL A 78 -20.25 -0.22 -16.71
C VAL A 78 -21.11 -1.46 -16.92
N LYS A 79 -20.86 -2.24 -17.98
CA LYS A 79 -21.64 -3.43 -18.31
C LYS A 79 -21.36 -4.63 -17.39
N HIS A 80 -20.13 -4.76 -16.88
CA HIS A 80 -19.70 -5.96 -16.14
C HIS A 80 -19.67 -5.72 -14.63
N GLN A 81 -20.82 -5.84 -13.98
CA GLN A 81 -20.96 -5.63 -12.53
C GLN A 81 -20.05 -6.56 -11.69
N LEU A 82 -19.97 -7.85 -12.05
CA LEU A 82 -19.15 -8.82 -11.31
C LEU A 82 -17.66 -8.43 -11.31
N LEU A 83 -17.17 -7.87 -12.42
CA LEU A 83 -15.80 -7.37 -12.53
C LEU A 83 -15.57 -6.22 -11.55
N ALA A 84 -16.55 -5.32 -11.42
CA ALA A 84 -16.50 -4.19 -10.51
C ALA A 84 -16.44 -4.64 -9.04
N GLU A 85 -17.30 -5.57 -8.64
CA GLU A 85 -17.36 -6.06 -7.27
C GLU A 85 -16.09 -6.83 -6.87
N ILE A 86 -15.69 -7.81 -7.67
CA ILE A 86 -14.49 -8.62 -7.40
C ILE A 86 -13.23 -7.76 -7.52
N GLY A 87 -13.13 -6.94 -8.58
CA GLY A 87 -11.97 -6.09 -8.82
C GLY A 87 -11.72 -5.10 -7.69
N MET A 88 -12.78 -4.42 -7.22
CA MET A 88 -12.66 -3.48 -6.10
C MET A 88 -12.46 -4.17 -4.76
N PHE A 89 -12.99 -5.37 -4.57
CA PHE A 89 -12.66 -6.19 -3.41
C PHE A 89 -11.17 -6.57 -3.39
N LEU A 90 -10.61 -7.02 -4.52
CA LEU A 90 -9.18 -7.36 -4.63
C LEU A 90 -8.30 -6.12 -4.39
N LEU A 91 -8.59 -5.02 -5.08
CA LEU A 91 -7.88 -3.75 -4.92
C LEU A 91 -7.85 -3.28 -3.46
N SER A 92 -9.02 -3.24 -2.82
CA SER A 92 -9.13 -2.77 -1.43
C SER A 92 -8.49 -3.72 -0.43
N THR A 93 -8.60 -5.03 -0.65
CA THR A 93 -7.94 -6.04 0.18
C THR A 93 -6.44 -5.91 0.11
N ASN A 94 -5.87 -5.80 -1.09
CA ASN A 94 -4.43 -5.61 -1.28
C ASN A 94 -3.95 -4.30 -0.64
N THR A 95 -4.68 -3.20 -0.85
CA THR A 95 -4.37 -1.91 -0.21
C THR A 95 -4.36 -2.05 1.32
N TYR A 96 -5.28 -2.81 1.91
CA TYR A 96 -5.31 -3.04 3.36
C TYR A 96 -4.17 -3.95 3.83
N ILE A 97 -3.77 -4.95 3.03
CA ILE A 97 -2.57 -5.75 3.32
C ILE A 97 -1.33 -4.85 3.31
N ILE A 98 -1.21 -3.90 2.37
CA ILE A 98 -0.10 -2.95 2.30
C ILE A 98 -0.08 -2.01 3.51
N ILE A 99 -1.25 -1.51 3.94
CA ILE A 99 -1.35 -0.70 5.16
C ILE A 99 -0.87 -1.54 6.36
N LEU A 100 -1.40 -2.75 6.55
CA LEU A 100 -1.04 -3.61 7.68
C LEU A 100 0.41 -4.11 7.61
N SER A 101 0.95 -4.35 6.42
CA SER A 101 2.34 -4.79 6.23
C SER A 101 3.33 -3.74 6.71
N ASN A 102 3.01 -2.46 6.51
CA ASN A 102 3.79 -1.35 7.04
C ASN A 102 3.93 -1.45 8.57
N LEU A 103 2.83 -1.71 9.28
CA LEU A 103 2.85 -1.90 10.73
C LEU A 103 3.70 -3.12 11.13
N VAL A 104 3.59 -4.22 10.38
CA VAL A 104 4.39 -5.42 10.64
C VAL A 104 5.88 -5.15 10.45
N ILE A 105 6.27 -4.47 9.37
CA ILE A 105 7.66 -4.14 9.07
C ILE A 105 8.23 -3.17 10.11
N THR A 106 7.50 -2.13 10.50
CA THR A 106 7.95 -1.18 11.53
C THR A 106 8.05 -1.83 12.91
N THR A 107 7.12 -2.73 13.24
CA THR A 107 7.16 -3.53 14.47
C THR A 107 8.33 -4.51 14.47
N ASN A 108 8.57 -5.20 13.35
CA ASN A 108 9.71 -6.11 13.19
C ASN A 108 11.03 -5.43 13.52
N ARG A 109 11.26 -4.26 12.91
CA ARG A 109 12.44 -3.42 13.16
C ARG A 109 12.50 -2.92 14.59
N PHE A 110 11.37 -2.49 15.14
CA PHE A 110 11.33 -2.05 16.52
C PHE A 110 11.73 -3.15 17.49
N VAL A 111 11.22 -4.36 17.31
CA VAL A 111 11.60 -5.52 18.13
C VAL A 111 13.08 -5.88 17.92
N SER A 112 13.60 -5.84 16.69
CA SER A 112 15.00 -6.18 16.42
C SER A 112 15.99 -5.24 17.12
N ILE A 113 15.70 -3.93 17.12
CA ILE A 113 16.55 -2.91 17.76
C ILE A 113 16.32 -2.85 19.27
N SER A 114 15.05 -2.85 19.69
CA SER A 114 14.68 -2.60 21.09
C SER A 114 14.79 -3.82 21.98
N TYR A 115 14.56 -5.01 21.43
CA TYR A 115 14.41 -6.26 22.17
C TYR A 115 15.06 -7.43 21.41
N PRO A 116 16.37 -7.38 21.14
CA PRO A 116 17.05 -8.39 20.31
C PRO A 116 16.88 -9.82 20.85
N TYR A 117 16.89 -10.02 22.16
CA TYR A 117 16.65 -11.34 22.79
C TYR A 117 15.24 -11.92 22.55
N ASN A 118 14.27 -11.06 22.23
CA ASN A 118 12.90 -11.47 21.91
C ASN A 118 12.66 -11.55 20.40
N TYR A 119 13.55 -11.00 19.58
CA TYR A 119 13.40 -10.98 18.13
C TYR A 119 13.25 -12.39 17.57
N ASP A 120 14.17 -13.30 17.87
CA ASP A 120 14.13 -14.69 17.39
C ASP A 120 12.91 -15.46 17.91
N LYS A 121 12.36 -15.06 19.06
CA LYS A 121 11.14 -15.67 19.62
C LYS A 121 9.89 -15.20 18.88
N ILE A 122 9.83 -13.92 18.52
CA ILE A 122 8.65 -13.29 17.89
C ILE A 122 8.68 -13.52 16.38
N PHE A 123 9.80 -13.24 15.73
CA PHE A 123 9.99 -13.26 14.28
C PHE A 123 10.78 -14.49 13.79
N CYS A 124 10.49 -15.67 14.33
CA CYS A 124 10.96 -16.92 13.71
C CYS A 124 10.08 -17.32 12.51
N ILE A 125 10.60 -18.18 11.64
CA ILE A 125 9.89 -18.62 10.42
C ILE A 125 8.47 -19.17 10.69
N LYS A 126 8.28 -19.91 11.79
CA LYS A 126 6.97 -20.47 12.17
C LYS A 126 5.97 -19.36 12.54
N ASN A 127 6.43 -18.32 13.22
CA ASN A 127 5.60 -17.19 13.59
C ASN A 127 5.40 -16.22 12.42
N LEU A 128 6.36 -16.16 11.48
CA LEU A 128 6.22 -15.37 10.26
C LEU A 128 4.98 -15.81 9.47
N TYR A 129 4.78 -17.11 9.25
CA TYR A 129 3.57 -17.62 8.60
C TYR A 129 2.28 -17.22 9.34
N LYS A 130 2.31 -17.22 10.67
CA LYS A 130 1.16 -16.77 11.48
C LYS A 130 0.90 -15.28 11.31
N ILE A 131 1.95 -14.46 11.35
CA ILE A 131 1.85 -13.00 11.16
C ILE A 131 1.26 -12.71 9.78
N LEU A 132 1.80 -13.30 8.72
CA LEU A 132 1.30 -13.14 7.36
C LEU A 132 -0.17 -13.59 7.22
N SER A 133 -0.52 -14.74 7.79
CA SER A 133 -1.89 -15.25 7.78
C SER A 133 -2.85 -14.31 8.54
N ILE A 134 -2.45 -13.79 9.70
CA ILE A 134 -3.24 -12.81 10.45
C ILE A 134 -3.43 -11.53 9.64
N THR A 135 -2.37 -11.00 9.02
CA THR A 135 -2.44 -9.82 8.16
C THR A 135 -3.44 -10.02 7.02
N CYS A 136 -3.33 -11.13 6.28
CA CYS A 136 -4.24 -11.43 5.18
C CYS A 136 -5.68 -11.64 5.65
N THR A 137 -5.88 -12.41 6.72
CA THR A 137 -7.21 -12.68 7.27
C THR A 137 -7.87 -11.41 7.78
N LEU A 138 -7.15 -10.51 8.45
CA LEU A 138 -7.68 -9.22 8.88
C LEU A 138 -8.07 -8.36 7.67
N ALA A 139 -7.20 -8.24 6.68
CA ALA A 139 -7.48 -7.46 5.47
C ALA A 139 -8.70 -8.01 4.71
N ILE A 140 -8.78 -9.32 4.53
CA ILE A 140 -9.93 -9.98 3.90
C ILE A 140 -11.19 -9.75 4.74
N SER A 141 -11.14 -9.94 6.05
CA SER A 141 -12.31 -9.81 6.93
C SER A 141 -12.88 -8.39 6.93
N LEU A 142 -12.02 -7.37 6.91
CA LEU A 142 -12.43 -5.97 6.82
C LEU A 142 -13.07 -5.61 5.47
N ASN A 143 -12.70 -6.31 4.41
CA ASN A 143 -13.19 -6.06 3.05
C ASN A 143 -14.30 -7.02 2.61
N PHE A 144 -14.47 -8.17 3.26
CA PHE A 144 -15.45 -9.18 2.91
C PHE A 144 -16.90 -8.66 2.88
N PRO A 145 -17.34 -7.80 3.83
CA PRO A 145 -18.69 -7.24 3.79
C PRO A 145 -19.02 -6.52 2.48
N ARG A 146 -18.02 -6.05 1.73
CA ARG A 146 -18.22 -5.40 0.41
C ARG A 146 -18.88 -6.29 -0.60
N LEU A 147 -18.52 -7.59 -0.60
CA LEU A 147 -19.08 -8.57 -1.53
C LEU A 147 -20.57 -8.85 -1.25
N LEU A 148 -21.08 -8.43 -0.10
CA LEU A 148 -22.48 -8.55 0.26
C LEU A 148 -23.35 -7.40 -0.29
N TYR A 149 -22.73 -6.34 -0.81
CA TYR A 149 -23.42 -5.17 -1.34
C TYR A 149 -23.15 -4.99 -2.82
N ARG A 150 -24.19 -4.62 -3.57
CA ARG A 150 -24.06 -4.37 -5.01
C ARG A 150 -23.24 -3.12 -5.27
N GLY A 151 -22.19 -3.29 -6.07
CA GLY A 151 -21.30 -2.22 -6.51
C GLY A 151 -21.14 -2.24 -8.02
N ARG A 152 -21.05 -1.06 -8.64
CA ARG A 152 -20.88 -0.93 -10.09
C ARG A 152 -20.08 0.31 -10.45
N TYR A 153 -19.44 0.27 -11.61
CA TYR A 153 -18.94 1.49 -12.21
C TYR A 153 -20.12 2.31 -12.73
N LYS A 154 -20.15 3.59 -12.36
CA LYS A 154 -21.08 4.57 -12.90
C LYS A 154 -20.29 5.55 -13.76
N TYR A 155 -20.77 5.74 -14.99
CA TYR A 155 -20.23 6.75 -15.88
C TYR A 155 -20.79 8.14 -15.52
N PHE A 156 -19.92 9.13 -15.47
CA PHE A 156 -20.25 10.52 -15.19
C PHE A 156 -19.97 11.38 -16.41
N ASN A 157 -21.00 11.83 -17.11
CA ASN A 157 -20.85 12.60 -18.37
C ASN A 157 -20.09 13.91 -18.18
N GLU A 158 -20.31 14.61 -17.06
CA GLU A 158 -19.69 15.91 -16.73
C GLU A 158 -18.16 15.82 -16.72
N TYR A 159 -17.66 14.69 -16.25
CA TYR A 159 -16.25 14.45 -16.07
C TYR A 159 -15.73 13.41 -17.03
N ASP A 160 -16.57 12.77 -17.84
CA ASP A 160 -16.24 11.72 -18.82
C ASP A 160 -15.31 10.63 -18.20
N VAL A 161 -15.73 10.09 -17.06
CA VAL A 161 -15.01 9.04 -16.31
C VAL A 161 -15.97 7.98 -15.76
N SER A 162 -15.45 6.78 -15.53
CA SER A 162 -16.18 5.72 -14.82
C SER A 162 -15.64 5.54 -13.41
N VAL A 163 -16.50 5.66 -12.41
CA VAL A 163 -16.11 5.55 -11.00
C VAL A 163 -16.91 4.43 -10.33
N PHE A 164 -16.22 3.58 -9.58
CA PHE A 164 -16.89 2.56 -8.79
C PHE A 164 -17.64 3.17 -7.61
N LEU A 165 -18.90 2.78 -7.46
CA LEU A 165 -19.78 3.16 -6.36
C LEU A 165 -20.61 1.97 -5.91
N TYR A 166 -20.83 1.84 -4.60
CA TYR A 166 -21.92 1.01 -4.09
C TYR A 166 -23.26 1.71 -4.34
N ASP A 167 -24.28 0.93 -4.69
CA ASP A 167 -25.65 1.44 -4.83
C ASP A 167 -26.17 2.00 -3.49
N ASN A 168 -25.71 1.44 -2.38
CA ASN A 168 -25.99 1.95 -1.05
C ASN A 168 -24.93 2.97 -0.61
N ASN A 169 -25.31 4.24 -0.55
CA ASN A 169 -24.41 5.33 -0.14
C ASN A 169 -23.83 5.15 1.28
N ASN A 170 -24.56 4.50 2.20
CA ASN A 170 -24.05 4.24 3.54
C ASN A 170 -22.87 3.26 3.52
N VAL A 171 -22.82 2.35 2.56
CA VAL A 171 -21.69 1.44 2.36
C VAL A 171 -20.46 2.20 1.85
N ASN A 172 -20.65 3.13 0.90
CA ASN A 172 -19.58 4.04 0.47
C ASN A 172 -19.01 4.82 1.67
N LYS A 173 -19.88 5.45 2.46
CA LYS A 173 -19.48 6.21 3.67
C LYS A 173 -18.71 5.35 4.66
N ALA A 174 -19.25 4.17 5.01
CA ALA A 174 -18.61 3.25 5.94
C ALA A 174 -17.22 2.81 5.46
N TYR A 175 -17.05 2.61 4.14
CA TYR A 175 -15.74 2.30 3.56
C TYR A 175 -14.73 3.43 3.80
N TYR A 176 -15.05 4.66 3.41
CA TYR A 176 -14.10 5.77 3.55
C TYR A 176 -13.75 6.04 5.01
N VAL A 177 -14.72 5.92 5.93
CA VAL A 177 -14.47 6.01 7.37
C VAL A 177 -13.55 4.88 7.85
N GLY A 178 -13.83 3.64 7.46
CA GLY A 178 -13.00 2.49 7.84
C GLY A 178 -11.57 2.58 7.29
N GLY A 179 -11.42 3.03 6.04
CA GLY A 179 -10.12 3.26 5.40
C GLY A 179 -9.34 4.36 6.09
N ALA A 180 -9.97 5.51 6.39
CA ALA A 180 -9.35 6.62 7.11
C ALA A 180 -8.97 6.22 8.54
N PHE A 181 -9.82 5.47 9.25
CA PHE A 181 -9.51 4.99 10.59
C PHE A 181 -8.31 4.03 10.55
N LEU A 182 -8.34 3.01 9.69
CA LEU A 182 -7.28 2.02 9.59
C LEU A 182 -5.94 2.65 9.18
N SER A 183 -5.92 3.43 8.09
CA SER A 183 -4.67 4.04 7.61
C SER A 183 -4.13 5.08 8.60
N GLY A 184 -5.01 5.84 9.26
CA GLY A 184 -4.63 6.83 10.26
C GLY A 184 -4.05 6.19 11.52
N THR A 185 -4.69 5.15 12.05
CA THR A 185 -4.18 4.41 13.21
C THR A 185 -2.83 3.78 12.90
N VAL A 186 -2.71 3.09 11.75
CA VAL A 186 -1.43 2.48 11.36
C VAL A 186 -0.35 3.54 11.16
N PHE A 187 -0.65 4.66 10.52
CA PHE A 187 0.28 5.77 10.38
C PHE A 187 0.81 6.25 11.74
N LEU A 188 -0.07 6.53 12.71
CA LEU A 188 0.33 7.03 14.03
C LEU A 188 1.20 6.02 14.78
N VAL A 189 0.85 4.73 14.74
CA VAL A 189 1.64 3.68 15.41
C VAL A 189 2.99 3.50 14.71
N SER A 190 3.03 3.40 13.38
CA SER A 190 4.27 3.30 12.61
C SER A 190 5.17 4.52 12.83
N LEU A 191 4.61 5.73 12.90
CA LEU A 191 5.37 6.95 13.19
C LEU A 191 6.00 6.89 14.58
N PHE A 192 5.24 6.50 15.60
CA PHE A 192 5.74 6.34 16.97
C PHE A 192 6.86 5.30 17.05
N LEU A 193 6.70 4.13 16.40
CA LEU A 193 7.71 3.08 16.38
C LEU A 193 8.98 3.54 15.63
N ASN A 194 8.83 4.23 14.50
CA ASN A 194 9.97 4.74 13.74
C ASN A 194 10.75 5.82 14.51
N ILE A 195 10.07 6.73 15.20
CA ILE A 195 10.72 7.73 16.07
C ILE A 195 11.46 7.04 17.21
N SER A 196 10.83 6.03 17.83
CA SER A 196 11.45 5.25 18.91
C SER A 196 12.70 4.50 18.44
N ASN A 197 12.66 3.94 17.23
CA ASN A 197 13.81 3.29 16.59
C ASN A 197 14.95 4.28 16.35
N LEU A 198 14.64 5.43 15.75
CA LEU A 198 15.62 6.46 15.48
C LEU A 198 16.28 6.97 16.77
N TYR A 199 15.49 7.22 17.81
CA TYR A 199 15.99 7.64 19.11
C TYR A 199 16.94 6.59 19.74
N LYS A 200 16.58 5.30 19.66
CA LYS A 200 17.44 4.23 20.18
C LYS A 200 18.74 4.10 19.40
N ILE A 201 18.69 4.15 18.07
CA ILE A 201 19.89 4.10 17.23
C ILE A 201 20.83 5.25 17.59
N ILE A 202 20.33 6.50 17.63
CA ILE A 202 21.14 7.67 17.96
C ILE A 202 21.82 7.54 19.34
N ASN A 203 21.13 6.93 20.31
CA ASN A 203 21.68 6.74 21.66
C ASN A 203 22.63 5.56 21.79
N LEU A 204 22.43 4.48 21.02
CA LEU A 204 23.30 3.31 21.01
C LEU A 204 24.59 3.55 20.23
N GLU A 205 24.57 4.42 19.22
CA GLU A 205 25.65 4.59 18.24
C GLU A 205 26.58 5.78 18.47
N LYS A 206 26.74 6.26 19.71
CA LYS A 206 27.82 7.21 20.05
C LYS A 206 29.20 6.53 19.86
N GLY A 207 29.67 6.38 18.62
CA GLY A 207 31.03 5.91 18.29
C GLY A 207 31.25 5.07 17.02
N ARG A 208 30.25 4.72 16.18
CA ARG A 208 30.47 3.87 14.97
C ARG A 208 29.91 4.48 13.68
N ILE A 209 30.78 4.85 12.74
CA ILE A 209 30.45 5.63 11.52
C ILE A 209 29.80 4.76 10.41
N ASN A 210 30.07 3.46 10.34
CA ASN A 210 29.62 2.62 9.21
C ASN A 210 28.18 2.11 9.31
N HIS A 211 27.60 2.02 10.52
CA HIS A 211 26.20 1.62 10.70
C HIS A 211 25.20 2.75 10.34
N VAL A 212 25.64 4.00 10.47
CA VAL A 212 24.89 5.21 10.14
C VAL A 212 24.30 5.20 8.73
N ARG A 213 24.96 4.57 7.73
CA ARG A 213 24.45 4.52 6.34
C ARG A 213 23.24 3.61 6.19
N ALA A 214 23.32 2.38 6.72
CA ALA A 214 22.21 1.43 6.68
C ALA A 214 20.99 1.99 7.42
N ASP A 215 21.23 2.68 8.53
CA ASP A 215 20.19 3.32 9.33
C ASP A 215 19.60 4.55 8.63
N LEU A 216 20.38 5.30 7.86
CA LEU A 216 19.87 6.40 7.03
C LEU A 216 18.95 5.87 5.90
N HIS A 217 19.33 4.80 5.21
CA HIS A 217 18.45 4.15 4.22
C HIS A 217 17.13 3.71 4.86
N LEU A 218 17.22 3.15 6.07
CA LEU A 218 16.07 2.72 6.84
C LEU A 218 15.14 3.90 7.19
N ALA A 219 15.72 5.03 7.59
CA ALA A 219 14.99 6.25 7.94
C ALA A 219 14.32 6.89 6.71
N ILE A 220 15.02 6.96 5.57
CA ILE A 220 14.43 7.46 4.32
C ILE A 220 13.28 6.57 3.88
N TYR A 221 13.46 5.24 3.91
CA TYR A 221 12.40 4.29 3.61
C TYR A 221 11.17 4.49 4.50
N ALA A 222 11.39 4.64 5.82
CA ALA A 222 10.32 4.89 6.78
C ALA A 222 9.60 6.22 6.52
N ALA A 223 10.33 7.27 6.16
CA ALA A 223 9.78 8.58 5.82
C ALA A 223 8.91 8.52 4.55
N ILE A 224 9.37 7.87 3.50
CA ILE A 224 8.62 7.69 2.25
C ILE A 224 7.31 6.95 2.50
N LEU A 225 7.38 5.85 3.26
CA LEU A 225 6.20 5.10 3.65
C LEU A 225 5.22 5.91 4.50
N ALA A 226 5.74 6.73 5.43
CA ALA A 226 4.91 7.62 6.24
C ALA A 226 4.19 8.66 5.36
N ILE A 227 4.90 9.24 4.39
CA ILE A 227 4.31 10.16 3.40
C ILE A 227 3.20 9.44 2.62
N GLY A 228 3.45 8.24 2.11
CA GLY A 228 2.45 7.44 1.41
C GLY A 228 1.20 7.17 2.25
N LEU A 229 1.36 6.80 3.52
CA LEU A 229 0.24 6.58 4.45
C LEU A 229 -0.52 7.87 4.78
N ILE A 230 0.15 9.01 4.93
CA ILE A 230 -0.49 10.32 5.12
C ILE A 230 -1.33 10.66 3.89
N CYS A 231 -0.78 10.53 2.69
CA CYS A 231 -1.51 10.82 1.45
C CYS A 231 -2.71 9.88 1.28
N LEU A 232 -2.56 8.59 1.58
CA LEU A 232 -3.65 7.62 1.56
C LEU A 232 -4.72 7.92 2.61
N ASN A 233 -4.34 8.39 3.80
CA ASN A 233 -5.27 8.84 4.81
C ASN A 233 -6.04 10.08 4.36
N ALA A 234 -5.35 11.09 3.84
CA ALA A 234 -5.96 12.29 3.27
C ALA A 234 -6.95 11.95 2.15
N TYR A 235 -6.59 11.00 1.27
CA TYR A 235 -7.49 10.46 0.25
C TYR A 235 -8.78 9.91 0.85
N TYR A 236 -8.70 9.03 1.86
CA TYR A 236 -9.89 8.46 2.50
C TYR A 236 -10.72 9.52 3.23
N VAL A 237 -10.08 10.48 3.93
CA VAL A 237 -10.77 11.55 4.65
C VAL A 237 -11.52 12.47 3.70
N ILE A 238 -10.86 12.98 2.65
CA ILE A 238 -11.47 13.92 1.70
C ILE A 238 -12.63 13.25 0.96
N ARG A 239 -12.45 12.03 0.44
CA ARG A 239 -13.55 11.29 -0.22
C ARG A 239 -14.65 10.91 0.76
N GLY A 240 -14.30 10.63 2.02
CA GLY A 240 -15.26 10.43 3.09
C GLY A 240 -16.14 11.67 3.30
N ILE A 241 -15.53 12.84 3.48
CA ILE A 241 -16.26 14.11 3.64
C ILE A 241 -17.16 14.37 2.42
N GLY A 242 -16.64 14.21 1.20
CA GLY A 242 -17.43 14.35 -0.02
C GLY A 242 -18.64 13.40 -0.05
N ALA A 243 -18.46 12.13 0.35
CA ALA A 243 -19.55 11.17 0.45
C ALA A 243 -20.58 11.54 1.53
N PHE A 244 -20.16 12.11 2.67
CA PHE A 244 -21.08 12.58 3.72
C PHE A 244 -21.88 13.80 3.30
N MET A 245 -21.24 14.76 2.63
CA MET A 245 -21.86 15.98 2.14
C MET A 245 -22.67 15.79 0.85
N ASN A 246 -22.55 14.61 0.22
CA ASN A 246 -23.01 14.35 -1.15
C ASN A 246 -22.44 15.37 -2.17
N ASP A 247 -21.23 15.86 -1.90
CA ASP A 247 -20.48 16.74 -2.79
C ASP A 247 -19.65 15.88 -3.74
N TYR A 248 -20.15 15.71 -4.97
CA TYR A 248 -19.48 14.92 -6.00
C TYR A 248 -18.16 15.54 -6.46
N ALA A 249 -18.02 16.87 -6.44
CA ALA A 249 -16.78 17.53 -6.83
C ALA A 249 -15.67 17.23 -5.83
N MET A 250 -15.96 17.34 -4.53
CA MET A 250 -15.03 16.96 -3.47
C MET A 250 -14.72 15.45 -3.47
N TYR A 251 -15.72 14.62 -3.78
CA TYR A 251 -15.53 13.18 -3.89
C TYR A 251 -14.59 12.79 -5.05
N GLN A 252 -14.62 13.55 -6.15
CA GLN A 252 -13.87 13.27 -7.37
C GLN A 252 -12.50 13.95 -7.43
N CYS A 253 -12.27 15.05 -6.70
CA CYS A 253 -10.99 15.77 -6.75
C CYS A 253 -9.79 14.89 -6.35
N MET A 254 -10.01 13.86 -5.52
CA MET A 254 -8.98 12.91 -5.11
C MET A 254 -8.81 11.70 -6.04
N LEU A 255 -9.69 11.50 -7.03
CA LEU A 255 -9.59 10.37 -7.96
C LEU A 255 -8.26 10.34 -8.72
N PRO A 256 -7.80 11.43 -9.36
CA PRO A 256 -6.56 11.40 -10.14
C PRO A 256 -5.33 11.15 -9.28
N HIS A 257 -5.42 11.38 -7.96
CA HIS A 257 -4.28 11.25 -7.04
C HIS A 257 -4.09 9.84 -6.51
N PHE A 258 -5.08 8.94 -6.61
CA PHE A 258 -4.98 7.62 -6.00
C PHE A 258 -3.84 6.78 -6.59
N GLY A 259 -3.71 6.74 -7.92
CA GLY A 259 -2.62 6.04 -8.60
C GLY A 259 -1.25 6.52 -8.12
N TRP A 260 -1.04 7.83 -8.07
CA TRP A 260 0.19 8.45 -7.55
C TRP A 260 0.47 8.10 -6.09
N ILE A 261 -0.57 8.06 -5.24
CA ILE A 261 -0.43 7.66 -3.84
C ILE A 261 0.05 6.22 -3.76
N ILE A 262 -0.53 5.31 -4.55
CA ILE A 262 -0.09 3.93 -4.60
C ILE A 262 1.34 3.82 -5.14
N ASP A 263 1.71 4.60 -6.16
CA ASP A 263 3.07 4.61 -6.70
C ASP A 263 4.11 5.03 -5.65
N ILE A 264 3.80 6.02 -4.82
CA ILE A 264 4.67 6.42 -3.69
C ILE A 264 4.83 5.26 -2.71
N ILE A 265 3.74 4.56 -2.39
CA ILE A 265 3.77 3.45 -1.42
C ILE A 265 4.55 2.24 -1.99
N VAL A 266 4.24 1.85 -3.23
CA VAL A 266 4.77 0.67 -3.91
C VAL A 266 6.22 0.90 -4.36
N PHE A 267 6.47 1.95 -5.14
CA PHE A 267 7.78 2.20 -5.74
C PHE A 267 8.68 3.08 -4.89
N GLY A 268 8.15 3.89 -3.98
CA GLY A 268 8.98 4.77 -3.15
C GLY A 268 10.02 4.00 -2.34
N SER A 269 9.68 2.79 -1.88
CA SER A 269 10.63 1.87 -1.24
C SER A 269 11.78 1.47 -2.16
N VAL A 270 11.48 1.11 -3.40
CA VAL A 270 12.44 0.67 -4.41
C VAL A 270 13.38 1.80 -4.80
N TRP A 271 12.82 2.99 -5.06
CA TRP A 271 13.60 4.17 -5.42
C TRP A 271 14.48 4.66 -4.28
N SER A 272 14.07 4.48 -3.02
CA SER A 272 14.89 4.82 -1.85
C SER A 272 16.24 4.11 -1.79
N LEU A 273 16.37 2.93 -2.42
CA LEU A 273 17.63 2.19 -2.50
C LEU A 273 18.70 2.93 -3.32
N PHE A 274 18.30 3.84 -4.22
CA PHE A 274 19.22 4.58 -5.09
C PHE A 274 19.59 5.98 -4.57
N ILE A 275 18.88 6.49 -3.56
CA ILE A 275 19.03 7.86 -3.08
C ILE A 275 20.31 8.05 -2.25
N ILE A 276 20.79 7.01 -1.58
CA ILE A 276 22.03 7.04 -0.80
C ILE A 276 23.03 6.10 -1.47
N ARG A 277 24.18 6.66 -1.88
CA ARG A 277 25.38 5.93 -2.31
C ARG A 277 26.47 6.04 -1.25
#